data_AF-A0A430QU75-F1
#
_entry.id   AF-A0A430QU75-F1
#
_cell.length_a   1.000
_cell.length_b   1.000
_cell.length_c   1.000
_cell.angle_alpha   90.00
_cell.angle_beta   90.00
_cell.angle_gamma   90.00
#
_symmetry.space_group_name_H-M   'P 1'
#
loop_
_entity.id
_entity.type
_entity.pdbx_description
1 polymer ?
#
loop_
_entity_poly.entity_id
_entity_poly.type
_entity_poly.pdbx_seq_one_letter_code
_entity_poly.pdbx_strand_id
1 'polypeptide(L)'
;MHREKILSDYVGRNDKTKIIAKLSKRGTGAPAREPIVNEEQQRAMMAYYYKRQEEWKKLEADDDDCYLNSAWAEPNQLKRQFHGLTNIKWGPK
;
A
#
# COMPACT_ATOMS: atom_id res chain seq x y z
N MET A 1 47.56 -3.98 -5.07
CA MET A 1 47.97 -2.72 -5.70
C MET A 1 47.57 -1.44 -4.95
N HIS A 2 46.87 -1.46 -3.79
CA HIS A 2 46.48 -0.21 -3.09
C HIS A 2 46.89 -0.14 -1.61
N ARG A 3 47.96 -0.82 -1.20
CA ARG A 3 48.32 -0.95 0.22
C ARG A 3 49.00 0.29 0.82
N GLU A 4 49.47 1.21 -0.02
CA GLU A 4 50.25 2.39 0.38
C GLU A 4 49.49 3.72 0.21
N LYS A 5 48.28 3.71 -0.39
CA LYS A 5 47.48 4.92 -0.57
C LYS A 5 46.66 5.18 0.68
N ILE A 6 46.72 6.41 1.18
CA ILE A 6 45.98 6.81 2.38
C ILE A 6 44.56 7.19 1.95
N LEU A 7 43.58 7.07 2.86
CA LEU A 7 42.18 7.45 2.58
C LEU A 7 42.05 8.91 2.09
N SER A 8 42.99 9.77 2.49
CA SER A 8 43.13 11.16 2.01
C SER A 8 43.31 11.27 0.50
N ASP A 9 43.91 10.28 -0.15
CA ASP A 9 44.15 10.30 -1.60
C ASP A 9 42.87 10.03 -2.40
N TYR A 10 41.85 9.46 -1.75
CA TYR A 10 40.56 9.14 -2.36
C TYR A 10 39.49 10.18 -2.07
N VAL A 11 39.54 10.81 -0.89
CA VAL A 11 38.49 11.74 -0.40
C VAL A 11 38.94 13.20 -0.45
N GLY A 12 40.25 13.46 -0.51
CA GLY A 12 40.84 14.80 -0.46
C GLY A 12 41.05 15.30 0.98
N ARG A 13 41.68 16.49 1.11
CA ARG A 13 41.93 17.18 2.39
C ARG A 13 40.76 18.11 2.74
N ASN A 14 39.62 17.55 3.12
CA ASN A 14 38.46 18.34 3.56
C ASN A 14 38.02 17.92 4.97
N ASP A 15 38.19 18.83 5.93
CA ASP A 15 37.93 18.60 7.36
C ASP A 15 36.44 18.62 7.75
N LYS A 16 35.52 18.86 6.81
CA LYS A 16 34.06 18.87 7.06
C LYS A 16 33.33 17.63 6.55
N THR A 17 34.02 16.50 6.35
CA THR A 17 33.45 15.33 5.65
C THR A 17 33.22 14.15 6.60
N LYS A 18 31.96 13.70 6.74
CA LYS A 18 31.62 12.45 7.43
C LYS A 18 31.53 11.32 6.40
N ILE A 19 32.40 10.31 6.52
CA ILE A 19 32.42 9.16 5.61
C ILE A 19 31.73 7.99 6.30
N ILE A 20 30.73 7.42 5.65
CA ILE A 20 30.08 6.17 6.06
C ILE A 20 30.40 5.14 4.97
N ALA A 21 31.22 4.14 5.31
CA ALA A 21 31.65 3.12 4.38
C ALA A 21 31.33 1.72 4.93
N LYS A 22 30.99 0.79 4.03
CA LYS A 22 30.84 -0.62 4.35
C LYS A 22 32.10 -1.38 3.92
N LEU A 23 32.74 -2.03 4.88
CA LEU A 23 33.91 -2.86 4.65
C LEU A 23 33.47 -4.25 4.18
N SER A 24 34.06 -4.75 3.10
CA SER A 24 33.81 -6.10 2.59
C SER A 24 35.12 -6.89 2.46
N LYS A 25 35.02 -8.22 2.30
CA LYS A 25 36.19 -9.09 2.16
C LYS A 25 36.99 -8.70 0.91
N ARG A 26 38.32 -8.77 1.04
CA ARG A 26 39.22 -8.45 -0.07
C ARG A 26 38.95 -9.37 -1.26
N GLY A 27 38.57 -8.79 -2.41
CA GLY A 27 38.29 -9.50 -3.65
C GLY A 27 36.81 -9.76 -3.93
N THR A 28 35.93 -9.59 -2.94
CA THR A 28 34.50 -9.43 -3.21
C THR A 28 34.29 -7.96 -3.58
N GLY A 29 33.67 -7.66 -4.72
CA GLY A 29 33.56 -6.31 -5.28
C GLY A 29 32.84 -5.28 -4.39
N ALA A 30 32.30 -4.22 -4.98
CA ALA A 30 31.59 -3.20 -4.22
C ALA A 30 30.47 -3.84 -3.34
N PRO A 31 30.35 -3.42 -2.07
CA PRO A 31 29.34 -3.98 -1.18
C PRO A 31 27.95 -3.76 -1.78
N ALA A 32 27.13 -4.83 -1.78
CA ALA A 32 25.77 -4.75 -2.28
C ALA A 32 24.99 -3.69 -1.48
N ARG A 33 24.13 -2.95 -2.19
CA ARG A 33 23.17 -2.07 -1.52
C ARG A 33 22.24 -2.94 -0.68
N GLU A 34 21.98 -2.51 0.55
CA GLU A 34 20.96 -3.16 1.37
C GLU A 34 19.60 -3.00 0.69
N PRO A 35 18.73 -4.03 0.75
CA PRO A 35 17.36 -3.88 0.32
C PRO A 35 16.73 -2.75 1.13
N ILE A 36 16.18 -1.76 0.43
CA ILE A 36 15.56 -0.57 1.01
C ILE A 36 14.33 -0.95 1.87
N VAL A 37 13.78 -2.14 1.60
CA VAL A 37 12.51 -2.60 2.16
C VAL A 37 12.76 -3.91 2.90
N ASN A 38 12.42 -3.94 4.18
CA ASN A 38 12.40 -5.17 4.98
C ASN A 38 11.25 -6.08 4.53
N GLU A 39 11.33 -7.39 4.77
CA GLU A 39 10.32 -8.36 4.32
C GLU A 39 8.90 -8.03 4.84
N GLU A 40 8.81 -7.58 6.09
CA GLU A 40 7.55 -7.14 6.70
C GLU A 40 6.95 -5.91 5.98
N GLN A 41 7.80 -4.95 5.59
CA GLN A 41 7.36 -3.76 4.87
C GLN A 41 6.90 -4.10 3.45
N GLN A 42 7.56 -5.05 2.80
CA GLN A 42 7.14 -5.54 1.48
C GLN A 42 5.76 -6.20 1.55
N ARG A 43 5.51 -7.01 2.59
CA ARG A 43 4.21 -7.64 2.81
C ARG A 43 3.10 -6.61 3.07
N ALA A 44 3.37 -5.62 3.91
CA ALA A 44 2.41 -4.53 4.18
C ALA A 44 2.09 -3.73 2.92
N MET A 45 3.11 -3.44 2.10
CA MET A 45 2.96 -2.75 0.83
C MET A 45 2.09 -3.54 -0.16
N MET A 46 2.35 -4.85 -0.30
CA MET A 46 1.52 -5.72 -1.16
C MET A 46 0.06 -5.77 -0.70
N ALA A 47 -0.17 -5.91 0.61
CA ALA A 47 -1.53 -5.93 1.17
C ALA A 47 -2.28 -4.61 0.92
N TYR A 48 -1.59 -3.47 1.03
CA TYR A 48 -2.17 -2.16 0.74
C TYR A 48 -2.58 -2.01 -0.73
N TYR A 49 -1.70 -2.39 -1.67
CA TYR A 49 -2.00 -2.32 -3.10
C TYR A 49 -3.15 -3.24 -3.49
N TYR A 50 -3.20 -4.44 -2.92
CA TYR A 50 -4.30 -5.37 -3.14
C TYR A 50 -5.64 -4.80 -2.68
N LYS A 51 -5.72 -4.26 -1.44
CA LYS A 51 -6.94 -3.62 -0.94
C LYS A 51 -7.39 -2.47 -1.82
N ARG A 52 -6.47 -1.57 -2.21
CA ARG A 52 -6.82 -0.48 -3.14
C ARG A 52 -7.36 -1.02 -4.45
N GLN A 53 -6.73 -2.04 -5.02
CA GLN A 53 -7.19 -2.61 -6.28
C GLN A 53 -8.60 -3.21 -6.17
N GLU A 54 -8.91 -3.87 -5.06
CA GLU A 54 -10.27 -4.35 -4.79
C GLU A 54 -11.27 -3.22 -4.62
N GLU A 55 -10.91 -2.15 -3.91
CA GLU A 55 -11.75 -0.95 -3.75
C GLU A 55 -12.05 -0.29 -5.10
N TRP A 56 -11.02 -0.12 -5.94
CA TRP A 56 -11.18 0.40 -7.29
C TRP A 56 -12.09 -0.47 -8.15
N LYS A 57 -11.89 -1.79 -8.11
CA LYS A 57 -12.72 -2.74 -8.84
C LYS A 57 -14.16 -2.73 -8.35
N LYS A 58 -14.37 -2.58 -7.03
CA LYS A 58 -15.70 -2.47 -6.45
C LYS A 58 -16.39 -1.19 -6.89
N LEU A 59 -15.66 -0.08 -6.94
CA LEU A 59 -16.18 1.22 -7.38
C LEU A 59 -16.49 1.23 -8.89
N GLU A 60 -15.71 0.53 -9.71
CA GLU A 60 -16.00 0.34 -11.14
C GLU A 60 -17.22 -0.56 -11.37
N ALA A 61 -17.43 -1.56 -10.50
CA ALA A 61 -18.58 -2.46 -10.56
C ALA A 61 -19.84 -1.90 -9.89
N ASP A 62 -19.76 -0.76 -9.20
CA ASP A 62 -20.90 -0.10 -8.58
C ASP A 62 -21.70 0.62 -9.68
N ASP A 63 -22.66 -0.09 -10.29
CA ASP A 63 -23.60 0.51 -11.25
C ASP A 63 -24.42 1.59 -10.51
N ASP A 64 -24.50 2.80 -11.10
CA ASP A 64 -25.19 3.99 -10.58
C ASP A 64 -26.68 3.77 -10.22
N ASP A 65 -27.23 2.60 -10.54
CA ASP A 65 -28.58 2.14 -10.20
C ASP A 65 -28.74 1.72 -8.72
N CYS A 66 -27.68 1.76 -7.90
CA CYS A 66 -27.78 1.48 -6.46
C CYS A 66 -28.74 2.43 -5.73
N TYR A 67 -28.97 3.64 -6.25
CA TYR A 67 -30.01 4.54 -5.75
C TYR A 67 -31.43 3.97 -5.96
N LEU A 68 -31.66 3.20 -7.02
CA LEU A 68 -32.98 2.68 -7.39
C LEU A 68 -33.51 1.63 -6.40
N ASN A 69 -32.60 0.88 -5.76
CA ASN A 69 -32.92 -0.11 -4.72
C ASN A 69 -32.81 0.45 -3.29
N SER A 70 -32.57 1.76 -3.14
CA SER A 70 -32.40 2.37 -1.84
C SER A 70 -33.73 2.46 -1.09
N ALA A 71 -33.66 2.32 0.24
CA ALA A 71 -34.86 2.44 1.09
C ALA A 71 -35.51 3.84 1.01
N TRP A 72 -34.74 4.87 0.65
CA TRP A 72 -35.24 6.25 0.52
C TRP A 72 -36.01 6.47 -0.79
N ALA A 73 -35.71 5.71 -1.85
CA ALA A 73 -36.38 5.81 -3.14
C ALA A 73 -37.73 5.07 -3.17
N GLU A 74 -38.10 4.33 -2.11
CA GLU A 74 -39.36 3.58 -2.07
C GLU A 74 -40.54 4.53 -1.76
N PRO A 75 -41.46 4.83 -2.72
CA PRO A 75 -42.54 5.79 -2.51
C PRO A 75 -43.56 5.34 -1.45
N ASN A 76 -43.56 4.05 -1.09
CA ASN A 76 -44.48 3.46 -0.12
C ASN A 76 -43.85 3.25 1.27
N GLN A 77 -42.62 3.73 1.51
CA GLN A 77 -41.88 3.49 2.75
C GLN A 77 -42.66 3.94 3.99
N LEU A 78 -43.20 5.17 3.96
CA LEU A 78 -43.97 5.73 5.07
C LEU A 78 -45.25 4.93 5.36
N LYS A 79 -45.96 4.52 4.29
CA LYS A 79 -47.16 3.69 4.39
C LYS A 79 -46.84 2.35 5.05
N ARG A 80 -45.73 1.72 4.69
CA ARG A 80 -45.29 0.45 5.31
C ARG A 80 -44.94 0.61 6.79
N GLN A 81 -44.32 1.74 7.18
CA GLN A 81 -44.05 2.04 8.59
C GLN A 81 -45.34 2.18 9.41
N PHE A 82 -46.35 2.92 8.92
CA PHE A 82 -47.63 3.07 9.61
C PHE A 82 -48.42 1.76 9.73
N HIS A 83 -48.30 0.86 8.77
CA HIS A 83 -48.96 -0.45 8.81
C HIS A 83 -48.12 -1.56 9.47
N GLY A 84 -46.92 -1.24 10.00
CA GLY A 84 -46.05 -2.22 10.64
C GLY A 84 -45.46 -3.28 9.70
N LEU A 85 -45.43 -3.03 8.39
CA LEU A 85 -45.01 -3.97 7.33
C LEU A 85 -43.49 -3.91 7.04
N THR A 86 -42.67 -3.65 8.06
CA THR A 86 -41.22 -3.38 7.91
C THR A 86 -40.38 -4.64 7.71
N ASN A 87 -40.84 -5.82 8.14
CA ASN A 87 -40.08 -7.09 8.10
C ASN A 87 -40.61 -8.12 7.09
N ILE A 88 -41.29 -7.67 6.02
CA ILE A 88 -41.89 -8.58 5.04
C ILE A 88 -40.97 -8.68 3.82
N LYS A 89 -40.43 -9.88 3.57
CA LYS A 89 -39.62 -10.22 2.40
C LYS A 89 -40.51 -10.98 1.42
N TRP A 90 -40.85 -10.35 0.29
CA TRP A 90 -41.59 -11.00 -0.78
C TRP A 90 -40.61 -11.59 -1.80
N GLY A 91 -40.61 -12.92 -1.97
CA GLY A 91 -39.75 -13.65 -2.92
C GLY A 91 -39.48 -15.10 -2.47
N PRO A 92 -39.12 -16.02 -3.39
CA PRO A 92 -38.80 -17.40 -3.05
C PRO A 92 -37.50 -17.48 -2.23
N LYS A 93 -37.42 -18.54 -1.41
CA LYS A 93 -36.40 -18.76 -0.38
C LYS A 93 -35.04 -19.12 -0.95
#